data_AF-A0A2V5UDV6-F1
#
_entry.id   AF-A0A2V5UDV6-F1
#
_cell.length_a   1.000
_cell.length_b   1.000
_cell.length_c   1.000
_cell.angle_alpha   90.00
_cell.angle_beta   90.00
_cell.angle_gamma   90.00
#
_symmetry.space_group_name_H-M   'P 1'
#
loop_
_entity.id
_entity.type
_entity.pdbx_description
1 polymer ?
#
loop_
_entity_poly.entity_id
_entity_poly.type
_entity_poly.pdbx_seq_one_letter_code
_entity_poly.pdbx_strand_id
1 'polypeptide(L)'
;DQHLFILEIRAGAFTYSAPATDFPAYIASLRNLVLKPAEQGKRFLQYLESEETVTLYDCNHEEIGHISRRNFEHVTICAVTLDSFTELAAQVQHLRPLGVDVGTQPVWAASIDDLRVYADIFDNPLIFLHFVEERMRAFQSDLIRTDDEL
;
A
#
# COMPACT_ATOMS: atom_id res chain seq x y z
N ASP A 1 -13.79 12.61 8.60
CA ASP A 1 -13.64 11.15 8.47
C ASP A 1 -12.42 10.66 9.21
N GLN A 2 -12.49 9.48 9.81
CA GLN A 2 -11.45 8.92 10.69
C GLN A 2 -10.51 7.97 9.94
N HIS A 3 -10.14 8.31 8.69
CA HIS A 3 -9.26 7.51 7.84
C HIS A 3 -7.90 8.17 7.68
N LEU A 4 -6.84 7.39 7.82
CA LEU A 4 -5.48 7.79 7.50
C LEU A 4 -4.94 6.93 6.35
N PHE A 5 -4.51 7.59 5.28
CA PHE A 5 -3.76 6.96 4.20
C PHE A 5 -2.28 7.32 4.33
N ILE A 6 -1.42 6.30 4.39
CA ILE A 6 0.03 6.44 4.33
C ILE A 6 0.45 6.07 2.92
N LEU A 7 0.71 7.06 2.07
CA LEU A 7 1.01 6.87 0.66
C LEU A 7 2.52 6.81 0.43
N GLU A 8 2.99 5.71 -0.15
CA GLU A 8 4.40 5.50 -0.52
C GLU A 8 4.51 5.29 -2.03
N ILE A 9 4.93 6.35 -2.73
CA ILE A 9 4.95 6.39 -4.20
C ILE A 9 6.34 6.02 -4.72
N ARG A 10 6.41 5.06 -5.66
CA ARG A 10 7.65 4.67 -6.35
C ARG A 10 7.48 4.78 -7.87
N ALA A 11 8.35 5.58 -8.48
CA ALA A 11 8.46 5.71 -9.94
C ALA A 11 9.44 4.71 -10.57
N GLY A 12 9.77 3.61 -9.88
CA GLY A 12 10.69 2.61 -10.42
C GLY A 12 10.01 1.79 -11.52
N ALA A 13 10.74 1.51 -12.60
CA ALA A 13 10.26 0.66 -13.68
C ALA A 13 10.35 -0.82 -13.29
N PHE A 14 9.32 -1.60 -13.63
CA PHE A 14 9.36 -3.05 -13.52
C PHE A 14 10.28 -3.64 -14.59
N THR A 15 10.92 -4.77 -14.28
CA THR A 15 11.70 -5.47 -15.30
C THR A 15 10.78 -5.93 -16.45
N TYR A 16 11.17 -5.66 -17.69
CA TYR A 16 10.40 -6.07 -18.88
C TYR A 16 10.54 -7.58 -19.17
N SER A 17 11.46 -8.27 -18.48
CA SER A 17 11.69 -9.70 -18.64
C SER A 17 10.56 -10.51 -18.02
N ALA A 18 10.02 -11.48 -18.76
CA ALA A 18 9.01 -12.38 -18.23
C ALA A 18 9.56 -13.17 -17.02
N PRO A 19 8.73 -13.47 -16.00
CA PRO A 19 9.15 -14.25 -14.84
C PRO A 19 9.73 -15.62 -15.23
N ALA A 20 9.22 -16.21 -16.32
CA ALA A 20 9.72 -17.46 -16.88
C ALA A 20 11.16 -17.38 -17.42
N THR A 21 11.63 -16.17 -17.73
CA THR A 21 12.96 -15.92 -18.31
C THR A 21 13.96 -15.32 -17.32
N ASP A 22 13.50 -14.51 -16.36
CA ASP A 22 14.36 -13.89 -15.34
C ASP A 22 13.62 -13.70 -14.01
N PHE A 23 13.40 -14.82 -13.34
CA PHE A 23 12.72 -14.86 -12.04
C PHE A 23 13.46 -14.04 -10.95
N PRO A 24 14.81 -14.02 -10.86
CA PRO A 24 15.51 -13.18 -9.89
C PRO A 24 15.26 -11.68 -10.08
N ALA A 25 15.35 -11.15 -11.31
CA ALA A 25 15.07 -9.74 -11.59
C ALA A 25 13.61 -9.39 -11.30
N TYR A 26 12.72 -10.34 -11.56
CA TYR A 26 11.29 -10.23 -11.25
C TYR A 26 11.05 -10.06 -9.73
N ILE A 27 11.62 -10.93 -8.90
CA ILE A 27 11.51 -10.82 -7.42
C ILE A 27 12.17 -9.54 -6.90
N ALA A 28 13.29 -9.12 -7.48
CA ALA A 28 13.96 -7.88 -7.10
C ALA A 28 13.06 -6.65 -7.36
N SER A 29 12.35 -6.63 -8.49
CA SER A 29 11.41 -5.57 -8.84
C SER A 29 10.24 -5.53 -7.86
N LEU A 30 9.65 -6.67 -7.51
CA LEU A 30 8.59 -6.77 -6.49
C LEU A 30 9.02 -6.25 -5.12
N ARG A 31 10.22 -6.64 -4.67
CA ARG A 31 10.78 -6.14 -3.41
C ARG A 31 10.95 -4.62 -3.43
N ASN A 32 11.39 -4.07 -4.56
CA ASN A 32 11.63 -2.63 -4.68
C ASN A 32 10.34 -1.80 -4.76
N LEU A 33 9.35 -2.29 -5.49
CA LEU A 33 8.13 -1.54 -5.79
C LEU A 33 7.01 -1.73 -4.78
N VAL A 34 6.98 -2.85 -4.05
CA VAL A 34 5.92 -3.13 -3.07
C VAL A 34 6.47 -3.28 -1.66
N LEU A 35 7.44 -4.18 -1.45
CA LEU A 35 7.91 -4.50 -0.09
C LEU A 35 8.60 -3.32 0.58
N LYS A 36 9.53 -2.64 -0.10
CA LYS A 36 10.23 -1.48 0.48
C LYS A 36 9.26 -0.33 0.82
N PRO A 37 8.33 0.09 -0.06
CA PRO A 37 7.26 1.03 0.29
C PRO A 37 6.43 0.58 1.48
N ALA A 38 6.00 -0.68 1.51
CA ALA A 38 5.25 -1.24 2.62
C ALA A 38 6.02 -1.13 3.95
N GLU A 39 7.30 -1.51 3.97
CA GLU A 39 8.16 -1.39 5.16
C GLU A 39 8.34 0.07 5.60
N GLN A 40 8.46 1.00 4.65
CA GLN A 40 8.56 2.42 4.95
C GLN A 40 7.27 2.95 5.59
N GLY A 41 6.10 2.63 5.02
CA GLY A 41 4.81 3.02 5.58
C GLY A 41 4.57 2.43 6.97
N LYS A 42 4.97 1.17 7.19
CA LYS A 42 4.90 0.54 8.52
C LYS A 42 5.78 1.22 9.56
N ARG A 43 6.99 1.60 9.19
CA ARG A 43 7.88 2.36 10.08
C ARG A 43 7.24 3.68 10.50
N PHE A 44 6.59 4.37 9.56
CA PHE A 44 5.86 5.59 9.89
C PHE A 44 4.68 5.31 10.82
N LEU A 45 3.94 4.22 10.60
CA LEU A 45 2.87 3.83 11.50
C LEU A 45 3.38 3.48 12.92
N GLN A 46 4.48 2.74 13.02
CA GLN A 46 5.13 2.44 14.30
C GLN A 46 5.57 3.72 15.02
N TYR A 47 6.08 4.70 14.27
CA TYR A 47 6.36 6.04 14.80
C TYR A 47 5.08 6.71 15.30
N LEU A 48 4.01 6.73 14.51
CA LEU A 48 2.72 7.30 14.91
C LEU A 48 2.11 6.63 16.16
N GLU A 49 2.41 5.35 16.38
CA GLU A 49 1.95 4.57 17.54
C GLU A 49 2.91 4.65 18.75
N SER A 50 4.10 5.24 18.60
CA SER A 50 5.09 5.27 19.67
C SER A 50 4.73 6.24 20.80
N GLU A 51 3.94 7.28 20.51
CA GLU A 51 3.50 8.29 21.47
C GLU A 51 2.03 8.66 21.26
N GLU A 52 1.43 9.34 22.23
CA GLU A 52 0.04 9.80 22.12
C GLU A 52 -0.13 10.81 20.98
N THR A 53 0.85 11.66 20.77
CA THR A 53 0.90 12.65 19.70
C THR A 53 2.35 12.75 19.24
N VAL A 54 2.56 12.69 17.92
CA VAL A 54 3.90 12.77 17.31
C VAL A 54 4.02 14.01 16.42
N THR A 55 5.24 14.49 16.25
CA THR A 55 5.56 15.64 15.40
C THR A 55 5.89 15.18 13.98
N LEU A 56 5.36 15.88 12.98
CA LEU A 56 5.68 15.69 11.58
C LEU A 56 6.73 16.70 11.15
N TYR A 57 7.64 16.24 10.30
CA TYR A 57 8.72 17.04 9.76
C TYR A 57 8.69 17.01 8.22
N ASP A 58 9.08 18.11 7.59
CA ASP A 58 9.33 18.15 6.16
C ASP A 58 10.71 17.55 5.78
N CYS A 59 11.09 17.69 4.51
CA CYS A 59 12.39 17.24 4.02
C CYS A 59 13.59 18.04 4.55
N ASN A 60 13.37 19.24 5.11
CA ASN A 60 14.40 20.07 5.73
C ASN A 60 14.48 19.87 7.25
N HIS A 61 13.70 18.92 7.80
CA HIS A 61 13.56 18.68 9.23
C HIS A 61 12.91 19.86 9.98
N GLU A 62 12.10 20.66 9.28
CA GLU A 62 11.26 21.68 9.88
C GLU A 62 9.94 21.06 10.32
N GLU A 63 9.46 21.44 11.51
CA GLU A 63 8.18 20.98 12.04
C GLU A 63 7.02 21.51 11.20
N ILE A 64 6.15 20.61 10.73
CA ILE A 64 4.97 20.95 9.91
C ILE A 64 3.64 20.64 10.60
N GLY A 65 3.67 20.03 11.78
CA GLY A 65 2.49 19.82 12.61
C GLY A 65 2.59 18.62 13.54
N HIS A 66 1.49 18.31 14.21
CA HIS A 66 1.39 17.15 15.09
C HIS A 66 0.17 16.30 14.75
N ILE A 67 0.27 15.01 15.02
CA ILE A 67 -0.77 14.03 14.70
C ILE A 67 -0.85 12.98 15.81
N SER A 68 -2.07 12.54 16.11
CA SER A 68 -2.33 11.45 17.06
C SER A 68 -2.94 10.26 16.33
N ARG A 69 -2.42 9.05 16.61
CA ARG A 69 -3.00 7.79 16.13
C ARG A 69 -4.49 7.67 16.48
N ARG A 70 -4.93 8.22 17.62
CA ARG A 70 -6.30 8.10 18.14
C ARG A 70 -7.35 8.84 17.31
N ASN A 71 -6.93 9.76 16.46
CA ASN A 71 -7.84 10.52 15.59
C ASN A 71 -8.33 9.71 14.39
N PHE A 72 -7.80 8.49 14.20
CA PHE A 72 -8.10 7.64 13.05
C PHE A 72 -8.56 6.26 13.51
N GLU A 73 -9.67 5.79 12.96
CA GLU A 73 -10.19 4.44 13.18
C GLU A 73 -9.55 3.47 12.17
N HIS A 74 -9.46 3.90 10.91
CA HIS A 74 -8.91 3.11 9.82
C HIS A 74 -7.57 3.69 9.34
N VAL A 75 -6.54 2.84 9.29
CA VAL A 75 -5.22 3.20 8.76
C VAL A 75 -4.89 2.27 7.61
N THR A 76 -4.62 2.83 6.44
CA THR A 76 -4.29 2.10 5.22
C THR A 76 -2.92 2.55 4.72
N ILE A 77 -1.98 1.61 4.64
CA ILE A 77 -0.70 1.83 3.96
C ILE A 77 -0.92 1.51 2.48
N CYS A 78 -0.59 2.45 1.60
CA CYS A 78 -0.72 2.30 0.16
C CYS A 78 0.65 2.40 -0.51
N ALA A 79 1.06 1.34 -1.19
CA ALA A 79 2.24 1.33 -2.03
C ALA A 79 1.81 1.61 -3.47
N VAL A 80 2.15 2.80 -3.97
CA VAL A 80 1.73 3.27 -5.29
C VAL A 80 2.88 3.18 -6.28
N THR A 81 2.66 2.56 -7.43
CA THR A 81 3.67 2.50 -8.51
C THR A 81 3.18 3.24 -9.76
N LEU A 82 4.13 3.58 -10.64
CA LEU A 82 3.81 4.10 -11.97
C LEU A 82 3.30 2.99 -12.90
N ASP A 83 3.99 1.84 -12.92
CA ASP A 83 3.64 0.74 -13.81
C ASP A 83 2.46 -0.06 -13.26
N SER A 84 1.57 -0.52 -14.16
CA SER A 84 0.48 -1.42 -13.80
C SER A 84 1.03 -2.77 -13.37
N PHE A 85 0.76 -3.15 -12.11
CA PHE A 85 1.09 -4.46 -11.56
C PHE A 85 -0.13 -5.09 -10.86
N THR A 86 -1.33 -4.70 -11.29
CA THR A 86 -2.60 -4.93 -10.60
C THR A 86 -2.85 -6.42 -10.28
N GLU A 87 -2.53 -7.34 -11.20
CA GLU A 87 -2.59 -8.80 -10.93
C GLU A 87 -1.62 -9.26 -9.81
N LEU A 88 -0.47 -8.59 -9.66
CA LEU A 88 0.57 -8.91 -8.68
C LEU A 88 0.29 -8.28 -7.31
N ALA A 89 -0.34 -7.10 -7.29
CA ALA A 89 -0.85 -6.46 -6.07
C ALA A 89 -1.84 -7.39 -5.35
N ALA A 90 -2.75 -7.99 -6.11
CA ALA A 90 -3.73 -8.95 -5.62
C ALA A 90 -3.10 -10.21 -5.01
N GLN A 91 -1.94 -10.64 -5.52
CA GLN A 91 -1.25 -11.86 -5.09
C GLN A 91 -0.10 -11.65 -4.10
N VAL A 92 0.22 -10.41 -3.71
CA VAL A 92 1.35 -10.11 -2.81
C VAL A 92 1.25 -10.84 -1.46
N GLN A 93 0.02 -11.09 -0.99
CA GLN A 93 -0.30 -11.91 0.18
C GLN A 93 0.17 -13.37 0.06
N HIS A 94 0.27 -13.91 -1.16
CA HIS A 94 0.77 -15.24 -1.47
C HIS A 94 2.28 -15.28 -1.73
N LEU A 95 2.97 -14.14 -1.71
CA LEU A 95 4.44 -14.08 -1.80
C LEU A 95 5.13 -14.25 -0.43
N ARG A 96 4.35 -14.38 0.65
CA ARG A 96 4.85 -14.72 2.00
C ARG A 96 5.80 -15.94 2.01
N PRO A 97 5.49 -17.07 1.34
CA PRO A 97 6.39 -18.23 1.25
C PRO A 97 7.68 -17.98 0.44
N LEU A 98 7.73 -16.93 -0.38
CA LEU A 98 8.89 -16.54 -1.20
C LEU A 98 9.79 -15.52 -0.47
N GLY A 99 9.57 -15.31 0.83
CA GLY A 99 10.32 -14.38 1.67
C GLY A 99 9.95 -12.91 1.41
N VAL A 100 8.77 -12.65 0.83
CA VAL A 100 8.18 -11.31 0.74
C VAL A 100 7.04 -11.26 1.75
N ASP A 101 7.42 -11.01 3.01
CA ASP A 101 6.44 -10.91 4.09
C ASP A 101 6.11 -9.45 4.37
N VAL A 102 4.89 -9.06 4.00
CA VAL A 102 4.33 -7.74 4.28
C VAL A 102 3.69 -7.70 5.68
N GLY A 103 3.99 -8.64 6.56
CA GLY A 103 3.54 -8.66 7.95
C GLY A 103 2.03 -8.81 8.12
N THR A 104 1.52 -8.55 9.31
CA THR A 104 0.09 -8.68 9.66
C THR A 104 -0.76 -7.50 9.21
N GLN A 105 -0.13 -6.39 8.85
CA GLN A 105 -0.84 -5.18 8.45
C GLN A 105 -1.03 -5.18 6.95
N PRO A 106 -2.28 -5.19 6.46
CA PRO A 106 -2.55 -5.27 5.05
C PRO A 106 -2.04 -3.98 4.38
N VAL A 107 -1.35 -4.16 3.25
CA VAL A 107 -0.85 -3.05 2.43
C VAL A 107 -1.59 -3.08 1.12
N TRP A 108 -2.20 -1.95 0.78
CA TRP A 108 -2.83 -1.77 -0.51
C TRP A 108 -1.77 -1.44 -1.55
N ALA A 109 -1.48 -2.38 -2.43
CA ALA A 109 -0.61 -2.12 -3.56
C ALA A 109 -1.48 -1.70 -4.76
N ALA A 110 -1.15 -0.58 -5.41
CA ALA A 110 -1.93 -0.02 -6.52
C ALA A 110 -1.01 0.70 -7.50
N SER A 111 -1.41 0.77 -8.78
CA SER A 111 -0.78 1.65 -9.76
C SER A 111 -1.47 3.02 -9.79
N ILE A 112 -0.78 4.02 -10.33
CA ILE A 112 -1.38 5.35 -10.53
C ILE A 112 -2.59 5.30 -11.48
N ASP A 113 -2.58 4.38 -12.43
CA ASP A 113 -3.71 4.19 -13.36
C ASP A 113 -4.92 3.59 -12.64
N ASP A 114 -4.71 2.67 -11.68
CA ASP A 114 -5.81 2.19 -10.83
C ASP A 114 -6.44 3.35 -10.04
N LEU A 115 -5.62 4.24 -9.47
CA LEU A 115 -6.12 5.42 -8.74
C LEU A 115 -6.90 6.39 -9.63
N ARG A 116 -6.51 6.54 -10.91
CA ARG A 116 -7.25 7.33 -11.90
C ARG A 116 -8.60 6.70 -12.20
N VAL A 117 -8.62 5.39 -12.41
CA VAL A 117 -9.87 4.64 -12.63
C VAL A 117 -10.79 4.77 -11.42
N TYR A 118 -10.27 4.66 -10.19
CA TYR A 118 -11.07 4.88 -8.99
C TYR A 118 -11.63 6.31 -8.89
N ALA A 119 -10.86 7.32 -9.32
CA ALA A 119 -11.34 8.70 -9.37
C ALA A 119 -12.48 8.88 -10.39
N ASP A 120 -12.49 8.10 -11.48
CA ASP A 120 -13.56 8.12 -12.49
C ASP A 120 -14.79 7.28 -12.08
N ILE A 121 -14.60 6.21 -11.29
CA ILE A 121 -15.67 5.30 -10.84
C ILE A 121 -16.40 5.86 -9.62
N PHE A 122 -15.67 6.45 -8.65
CA PHE A 122 -16.23 6.88 -7.38
C PHE A 122 -16.55 8.37 -7.38
N ASP A 123 -17.81 8.70 -7.70
CA ASP A 123 -18.34 10.07 -7.60
C ASP A 123 -18.60 10.52 -6.14
N ASN A 124 -18.51 9.60 -5.17
CA ASN A 124 -18.74 9.88 -3.75
C ASN A 124 -17.56 9.38 -2.89
N PRO A 125 -16.85 10.29 -2.19
CA PRO A 125 -15.73 9.92 -1.32
C PRO A 125 -16.06 8.90 -0.25
N LEU A 126 -17.28 8.89 0.30
CA LEU A 126 -17.70 7.94 1.33
C LEU A 126 -17.81 6.51 0.79
N ILE A 127 -18.23 6.37 -0.47
CA ILE A 127 -18.29 5.07 -1.14
C ILE A 127 -16.86 4.55 -1.38
N PHE A 128 -15.94 5.44 -1.78
CA PHE A 128 -14.52 5.10 -1.91
C PHE A 128 -13.92 4.65 -0.58
N LEU A 129 -14.16 5.38 0.52
CA LEU A 129 -13.67 5.00 1.84
C LEU A 129 -14.21 3.64 2.28
N HIS A 130 -15.51 3.39 2.09
CA HIS A 130 -16.13 2.10 2.39
C HIS A 130 -15.54 0.97 1.54
N PHE A 131 -15.34 1.21 0.23
CA PHE A 131 -14.68 0.25 -0.66
C PHE A 131 -13.28 -0.12 -0.15
N VAL A 132 -12.47 0.87 0.25
CA VAL A 132 -11.14 0.62 0.80
C VAL A 132 -11.24 -0.22 2.08
N GLU A 133 -12.14 0.10 3.01
CA GLU A 133 -12.31 -0.71 4.23
C GLU A 133 -12.62 -2.18 3.92
N GLU A 134 -13.61 -2.44 3.07
CA GLU A 134 -14.01 -3.80 2.71
C GLU A 134 -12.88 -4.53 1.97
N ARG A 135 -12.17 -3.83 1.09
CA ARG A 135 -10.99 -4.38 0.39
C ARG A 135 -9.89 -4.76 1.38
N MET A 136 -9.59 -3.91 2.37
CA MET A 136 -8.56 -4.21 3.38
C MET A 136 -8.97 -5.35 4.29
N ARG A 137 -10.26 -5.49 4.63
CA ARG A 137 -10.80 -6.65 5.37
C ARG A 137 -10.66 -7.94 4.56
N ALA A 138 -10.98 -7.89 3.26
CA ALA A 138 -10.82 -9.03 2.37
C ALA A 138 -9.35 -9.48 2.26
N PHE A 139 -8.40 -8.54 2.17
CA PHE A 139 -6.95 -8.84 2.16
C PHE A 139 -6.43 -9.55 3.42
N GLN A 140 -7.12 -9.41 4.56
CA GLN A 140 -6.73 -10.10 5.80
C GLN A 140 -7.30 -11.52 5.90
N SER A 141 -8.21 -11.89 5.00
CA SER A 141 -8.89 -13.18 5.02
C SER A 141 -8.12 -14.21 4.18
N ASP A 142 -7.66 -15.29 4.81
CA ASP A 142 -7.03 -16.41 4.09
C ASP A 142 -8.03 -17.22 3.23
N LEU A 143 -9.33 -16.90 3.30
CA LEU A 143 -10.41 -17.57 2.58
C LEU A 143 -10.84 -16.84 1.30
N ILE A 144 -10.50 -15.56 1.16
CA ILE A 144 -10.97 -14.71 0.05
C ILE A 144 -9.79 -14.44 -0.87
N ARG A 145 -9.89 -14.91 -2.12
CA ARG A 145 -8.97 -14.48 -3.17
C ARG A 145 -9.51 -13.20 -3.79
N THR A 146 -8.78 -12.12 -3.66
CA THR A 146 -9.02 -10.89 -4.41
C THR A 146 -8.35 -11.05 -5.77
N ASP A 147 -9.11 -10.89 -6.85
CA ASP A 147 -8.59 -10.77 -8.21
C ASP A 147 -8.91 -9.34 -8.66
N ASP A 148 -7.89 -8.57 -9.06
CA ASP A 148 -8.09 -7.26 -9.65
C ASP A 148 -8.28 -7.40 -11.15
N GLU A 149 -9.42 -7.97 -11.54
CA GLU A 149 -9.95 -7.87 -12.89
C GLU A 149 -11.29 -7.13 -12.81
N LEU A 150 -11.36 -5.99 -13.51
CA LEU A 150 -12.63 -5.39 -13.92
C LEU A 150 -13.14 -6.11 -15.18
#